data_AF-A0A1F8H9G1-F1
#
_entry.id   AF-A0A1F8H9G1-F1
#
_cell.length_a   1.000
_cell.length_b   1.000
_cell.length_c   1.000
_cell.angle_alpha   90.00
_cell.angle_beta   90.00
_cell.angle_gamma   90.00
#
_symmetry.space_group_name_H-M   'P 1'
#
loop_
_entity.id
_entity.type
_entity.pdbx_description
1 polymer ?
#
loop_
_entity_poly.entity_id
_entity_poly.type
_entity_poly.pdbx_seq_one_letter_code
_entity_poly.pdbx_strand_id
1 'polypeptide(L)'
;MYEKLGCKVVYNQTESKIPWAMVGQDQLNFAIQVLEDYEKPIEDLETKRKVHVAFLSSNPRGLLNEIENWALGKGIKHREGCWSEKELYFDLPDIFINFVVEVMHTSILED
;
A
#
# COMPACT_ATOMS: atom_id res chain seq x y z
N MET A 1 7.45 2.91 -4.95
CA MET A 1 6.46 2.80 -3.87
C MET A 1 6.66 1.51 -3.09
N TYR A 2 6.51 0.32 -3.70
CA TYR A 2 6.62 -0.98 -3.01
C TYR A 2 7.87 -1.16 -2.15
N GLU A 3 9.02 -0.64 -2.60
CA GLU A 3 10.29 -0.66 -1.84
C GLU A 3 10.19 0.05 -0.47
N LYS A 4 9.33 1.06 -0.34
CA LYS A 4 9.06 1.74 0.93
C LYS A 4 8.24 0.90 1.91
N LEU A 5 7.56 -0.12 1.41
CA LEU A 5 6.90 -1.16 2.20
C LEU A 5 7.82 -2.37 2.45
N GLY A 6 9.11 -2.27 2.10
CA GLY A 6 10.07 -3.36 2.18
C GLY A 6 9.83 -4.47 1.15
N CYS A 7 9.05 -4.19 0.11
CA CYS A 7 8.78 -5.13 -0.98
C CYS A 7 9.75 -4.90 -2.16
N LYS A 8 10.06 -5.98 -2.88
CA LYS A 8 10.77 -5.95 -4.17
C LYS A 8 9.90 -6.54 -5.27
N VAL A 9 10.10 -6.09 -6.51
CA VAL A 9 9.51 -6.76 -7.68
C VAL A 9 10.26 -8.08 -7.88
N VAL A 10 9.53 -9.19 -7.77
CA VAL A 10 10.10 -10.55 -7.95
C VAL A 10 9.77 -11.15 -9.31
N TYR A 11 8.72 -10.65 -9.96
CA TYR A 11 8.35 -11.03 -11.32
C TYR A 11 7.67 -9.84 -11.99
N ASN A 12 7.90 -9.66 -13.28
CA ASN A 12 7.30 -8.58 -14.05
C ASN A 12 6.87 -9.11 -15.42
N GLN A 13 5.63 -8.82 -15.83
CA GLN A 13 5.11 -9.13 -17.16
C GLN A 13 4.47 -7.88 -17.76
N THR A 14 5.22 -7.22 -18.62
CA THR A 14 4.81 -5.97 -19.28
C THR A 14 4.23 -6.18 -20.66
N GLU A 15 4.37 -7.39 -21.24
CA GLU A 15 3.88 -7.70 -22.59
C GLU A 15 2.46 -8.28 -22.59
N SER A 16 1.83 -8.42 -21.41
CA SER A 16 0.43 -8.83 -21.32
C SER A 16 -0.52 -7.70 -21.70
N LYS A 17 -1.73 -8.07 -22.15
CA LYS A 17 -2.82 -7.09 -22.43
C LYS A 17 -3.11 -6.18 -21.23
N ILE A 18 -2.92 -6.70 -20.03
CA ILE A 18 -3.00 -5.98 -18.77
C ILE A 18 -1.64 -6.17 -18.10
N PRO A 19 -0.78 -5.15 -18.02
CA PRO A 19 0.51 -5.26 -17.34
C PRO A 19 0.33 -5.65 -15.88
N TRP A 20 1.23 -6.49 -15.36
CA TRP A 20 1.23 -6.86 -13.95
C TRP A 20 2.63 -7.20 -13.45
N ALA A 21 2.81 -7.04 -12.14
CA ALA A 21 4.02 -7.40 -11.42
C ALA A 21 3.68 -8.20 -10.17
N MET A 22 4.61 -9.04 -9.74
CA MET A 22 4.58 -9.67 -8.42
C MET A 22 5.55 -8.93 -7.52
N VAL A 23 5.09 -8.52 -6.34
CA VAL A 23 5.91 -7.91 -5.30
C VAL A 23 5.97 -8.83 -4.08
N GLY A 24 7.15 -8.97 -3.48
CA GLY A 24 7.34 -9.85 -2.32
C GLY A 24 8.34 -9.27 -1.32
N GLN A 25 8.34 -9.84 -0.11
CA GLN A 25 9.32 -9.56 0.92
C GLN A 25 10.18 -10.81 1.17
N ASP A 26 11.47 -10.64 1.44
CA ASP A 26 12.44 -11.74 1.51
C ASP A 26 12.08 -12.82 2.55
N GLN A 27 11.43 -12.41 3.64
CA GLN A 27 11.02 -13.29 4.73
C GLN A 27 9.72 -14.08 4.44
N LEU A 28 9.01 -13.76 3.36
CA LEU A 28 7.73 -14.39 3.01
C LEU A 28 7.91 -15.37 1.85
N ASN A 29 7.18 -16.47 1.89
CA ASN A 29 7.18 -17.51 0.85
C ASN A 29 6.09 -17.31 -0.20
N PHE A 30 5.49 -16.12 -0.26
CA PHE A 30 4.48 -15.75 -1.24
C PHE A 30 4.74 -14.33 -1.75
N ALA A 31 4.20 -14.04 -2.94
CA ALA A 31 4.21 -12.71 -3.53
C ALA A 31 2.77 -12.22 -3.74
N ILE A 32 2.61 -10.91 -3.76
CA ILE A 32 1.35 -10.23 -4.04
C ILE A 32 1.39 -9.79 -5.51
N GLN A 33 0.38 -10.16 -6.28
CA GLN A 33 0.21 -9.65 -7.62
C GLN A 33 -0.41 -8.26 -7.58
N VAL A 34 0.17 -7.33 -8.34
CA VAL A 34 -0.44 -6.04 -8.65
C VAL A 34 -0.57 -5.94 -10.16
N LEU A 35 -1.77 -5.66 -10.64
CA LEU A 35 -2.03 -5.40 -12.04
C LEU A 35 -2.35 -3.92 -12.26
N GLU A 36 -2.06 -3.44 -13.47
CA GLU A 36 -2.51 -2.15 -13.94
C GLU A 36 -3.98 -2.24 -14.38
N ASP A 37 -4.76 -1.22 -14.10
CA ASP A 37 -6.14 -1.11 -14.57
C ASP A 37 -6.46 0.38 -14.80
N TYR A 38 -7.43 0.67 -15.67
CA TYR A 38 -7.83 2.02 -16.06
C TYR A 38 -9.19 2.43 -15.51
N GLU A 39 -9.78 1.61 -14.64
CA GLU A 39 -10.97 1.96 -13.88
C GLU A 39 -10.73 3.22 -13.03
N LYS A 40 -11.80 4.00 -12.88
CA LYS A 40 -11.75 5.21 -12.06
C LYS A 40 -11.56 4.81 -10.59
N PRO A 41 -10.57 5.37 -9.88
CA PRO A 41 -10.39 5.13 -8.45
C PRO A 41 -11.63 5.50 -7.63
N ILE A 42 -11.87 4.73 -6.56
CA ILE A 42 -12.88 5.07 -5.56
C ILE A 42 -12.44 6.34 -4.83
N GLU A 43 -13.24 7.40 -4.97
CA GLU A 43 -12.96 8.69 -4.33
C GLU A 43 -13.36 8.73 -2.86
N ASP A 44 -14.49 8.08 -2.52
CA ASP A 44 -14.98 8.00 -1.15
C ASP A 44 -14.07 7.11 -0.30
N LEU A 45 -13.30 7.73 0.59
CA LEU A 45 -12.33 7.03 1.43
C LEU A 45 -13.02 6.09 2.42
N GLU A 46 -14.23 6.43 2.87
CA GLU A 46 -15.02 5.60 3.80
C GLU A 46 -15.45 4.27 3.17
N THR A 47 -15.77 4.26 1.88
CA THR A 47 -16.01 3.03 1.13
C THR A 47 -14.71 2.30 0.84
N LYS A 48 -13.68 3.01 0.37
CA LYS A 48 -12.40 2.41 -0.05
C LYS A 48 -11.67 1.70 1.09
N ARG A 49 -11.70 2.28 2.30
CA ARG A 49 -11.02 1.73 3.48
C ARG A 49 -11.55 0.36 3.94
N LYS A 50 -12.72 -0.07 3.43
CA LYS A 50 -13.28 -1.41 3.70
C LYS A 50 -12.48 -2.55 3.06
N VAL A 51 -11.62 -2.25 2.08
CA VAL A 51 -10.70 -3.20 1.48
C VAL A 51 -9.28 -2.69 1.71
N HIS A 52 -8.43 -3.53 2.30
CA HIS A 52 -7.06 -3.15 2.61
C HIS A 52 -6.08 -4.29 2.41
N VAL A 53 -4.84 -3.91 2.12
CA VAL A 53 -3.66 -4.79 2.21
C VAL A 53 -2.86 -4.31 3.40
N ALA A 54 -2.71 -5.15 4.42
CA ALA A 54 -2.05 -4.79 5.67
C ALA A 54 -0.59 -5.25 5.73
N PHE A 55 0.26 -4.41 6.30
CA PHE A 55 1.67 -4.69 6.58
C PHE A 55 1.98 -4.43 8.05
N LEU A 56 2.94 -5.17 8.60
CA LEU A 56 3.47 -4.93 9.94
C LEU A 56 4.71 -4.03 9.88
N SER A 57 4.81 -3.09 10.81
CA SER A 57 5.97 -2.20 10.97
C SER A 57 6.23 -1.92 12.45
N SER A 58 7.49 -1.81 12.86
CA SER A 58 7.85 -1.30 14.18
C SER A 58 7.77 0.23 14.27
N ASN A 59 7.51 0.92 13.15
CA ASN A 59 7.33 2.37 13.10
C ASN A 59 6.31 2.76 11.99
N PRO A 60 5.01 2.51 12.18
CA PRO A 60 3.98 2.82 11.18
C PRO A 60 3.96 4.29 10.78
N ARG A 61 4.05 5.20 11.76
CA ARG A 61 4.01 6.66 11.51
C ARG A 61 5.20 7.12 10.67
N GLY A 62 6.40 6.65 10.98
CA GLY A 62 7.59 6.96 10.17
C GLY A 62 7.45 6.49 8.74
N LEU A 63 6.92 5.28 8.53
CA LEU A 63 6.67 4.73 7.20
C LEU A 63 5.62 5.57 6.43
N LEU A 64 4.51 5.95 7.06
CA LEU A 64 3.51 6.83 6.42
C LEU A 64 4.12 8.17 6.00
N ASN A 65 4.94 8.79 6.85
CA ASN A 65 5.64 10.03 6.51
C ASN A 65 6.59 9.85 5.29
N GLU A 66 7.27 8.71 5.16
CA GLU A 66 8.10 8.42 3.98
C GLU A 66 7.27 8.29 2.70
N ILE A 67 6.10 7.65 2.79
CA ILE A 67 5.16 7.50 1.66
C ILE A 67 4.60 8.86 1.25
N GLU A 68 4.16 9.67 2.22
CA GLU A 68 3.63 11.02 1.96
C GLU A 68 4.68 11.88 1.25
N ASN A 69 5.90 11.94 1.77
CA ASN A 69 6.99 12.72 1.16
C ASN A 69 7.30 12.25 -0.27
N TRP A 70 7.30 10.93 -0.49
CA TRP A 70 7.50 10.37 -1.82
C TRP A 70 6.36 10.73 -2.78
N ALA A 71 5.11 10.69 -2.32
CA ALA A 71 3.93 11.04 -3.10
C ALA A 71 3.92 12.52 -3.47
N LEU A 72 4.18 13.40 -2.49
CA LEU A 72 4.30 14.84 -2.69
C LEU A 72 5.39 15.19 -3.71
N GLY A 73 6.55 14.54 -3.62
CA GLY A 73 7.65 14.72 -4.58
C GLY A 73 7.32 14.31 -6.02
N LYS A 74 6.20 13.58 -6.22
CA LYS A 74 5.69 13.15 -7.52
C LYS A 74 4.38 13.83 -7.93
N GLY A 75 3.86 14.74 -7.09
CA GLY A 75 2.54 15.34 -7.31
C GLY A 75 1.38 14.35 -7.19
N ILE A 76 1.58 13.23 -6.50
CA ILE A 76 0.56 12.21 -6.25
C ILE A 76 -0.21 12.62 -4.99
N LYS A 77 -1.55 12.57 -5.06
CA LYS A 77 -2.41 12.84 -3.91
C LYS A 77 -2.21 11.77 -2.84
N HIS A 78 -2.07 12.21 -1.60
CA HIS A 78 -1.97 11.36 -0.41
C HIS A 78 -3.20 11.55 0.47
N ARG A 79 -3.75 10.45 1.00
CA ARG A 79 -4.82 10.42 2.00
C ARG A 79 -4.40 9.46 3.10
N GLU A 80 -4.69 9.77 4.35
CA GLU A 80 -4.42 8.85 5.46
C GLU A 80 -5.52 8.89 6.52
N GLY A 81 -5.50 7.91 7.40
CA GLY A 81 -6.32 7.84 8.60
C GLY A 81 -5.85 6.71 9.52
N CYS A 82 -6.67 6.38 10.50
CA CYS A 82 -6.35 5.34 11.47
C CYS A 82 -7.61 4.62 11.95
N TRP A 83 -7.43 3.36 12.34
CA TRP A 83 -8.40 2.58 13.10
C TRP A 83 -8.14 2.71 14.60
N SER A 84 -6.86 2.81 14.96
CA SER A 84 -6.35 3.02 16.31
C SER A 84 -5.00 3.73 16.29
N GLU A 85 -4.39 3.99 17.45
CA GLU A 85 -3.03 4.53 17.52
C GLU A 85 -1.96 3.56 16.95
N LYS A 86 -2.27 2.26 16.95
CA LYS A 86 -1.38 1.20 16.46
C LYS A 86 -1.65 0.82 15.01
N GLU A 87 -2.80 1.17 14.46
CA GLU A 87 -3.26 0.70 13.15
C GLU A 87 -3.61 1.89 12.25
N LEU A 88 -2.69 2.21 11.34
CA LEU A 88 -2.77 3.35 10.45
C LEU A 88 -3.02 2.88 9.02
N TYR A 89 -3.60 3.73 8.18
CA TYR A 89 -3.70 3.45 6.75
C TYR A 89 -3.40 4.68 5.92
N PHE A 90 -2.94 4.43 4.70
CA PHE A 90 -2.80 5.45 3.68
C PHE A 90 -3.42 5.00 2.36
N ASP A 91 -3.67 5.99 1.52
CA ASP A 91 -4.17 5.80 0.18
C ASP A 91 -3.53 6.81 -0.77
N LEU A 92 -3.28 6.33 -1.98
CA LEU A 92 -2.74 7.08 -3.10
C LEU A 92 -3.76 6.95 -4.22
N PRO A 93 -4.82 7.78 -4.28
CA PRO A 93 -5.90 7.64 -5.25
C PRO A 93 -5.45 7.60 -6.71
N ASP A 94 -4.33 8.22 -7.04
CA ASP A 94 -3.78 8.21 -8.41
C ASP A 94 -3.10 6.87 -8.77
N ILE A 95 -2.98 5.94 -7.80
CA ILE A 95 -2.32 4.63 -7.95
C ILE A 95 -3.27 3.48 -7.58
N PHE A 96 -3.96 3.58 -6.44
CA PHE A 96 -4.82 2.50 -5.95
C PHE A 96 -6.26 2.75 -6.36
N ILE A 97 -6.91 1.76 -6.97
CA ILE A 97 -8.28 1.93 -7.46
C ILE A 97 -9.28 1.72 -6.32
N ASN A 98 -9.17 0.61 -5.57
CA ASN A 98 -10.25 0.13 -4.71
C ASN A 98 -9.84 -0.30 -3.30
N PHE A 99 -8.56 -0.14 -2.91
CA PHE A 99 -8.06 -0.50 -1.59
C PHE A 99 -7.22 0.61 -0.97
N VAL A 100 -7.08 0.57 0.35
CA VAL A 100 -6.07 1.33 1.10
C VAL A 100 -4.93 0.40 1.53
N VAL A 101 -3.76 0.94 1.80
CA VAL A 101 -2.68 0.17 2.43
C VAL A 101 -2.71 0.44 3.92
N GLU A 102 -2.83 -0.62 4.71
CA GLU A 102 -2.78 -0.56 6.15
C GLU A 102 -1.37 -0.88 6.65
N VAL A 103 -0.93 -0.17 7.68
CA VAL A 103 0.35 -0.33 8.34
C VAL A 103 0.10 -0.40 9.84
N MET A 104 0.29 -1.59 10.40
CA MET A 104 0.01 -1.88 11.80
C MET A 104 1.32 -1.98 12.59
N HIS A 105 1.31 -1.50 13.82
CA HIS A 105 2.44 -1.61 14.72
C HIS A 105 2.66 -3.08 15.10
N THR A 106 3.91 -3.56 15.16
CA THR A 106 4.18 -4.98 15.51
C THR A 106 3.66 -5.39 16.89
N SER A 107 3.48 -4.43 17.81
CA SER A 107 2.90 -4.66 19.14
C SER A 107 1.37 -4.84 19.15
N ILE A 108 0.71 -4.99 18.00
CA ILE A 108 -0.67 -5.49 17.97
C ILE A 108 -0.74 -6.99 18.29
N LEU A 109 0.39 -7.69 18.14
CA LEU A 109 0.48 -9.16 18.29
C LEU A 109 0.72 -9.58 19.75
N GLU A 110 0.78 -8.62 20.66
CA GLU A 110 1.18 -8.81 22.06
C GLU A 110 -0.01 -8.72 23.05
N ASP A 111 -1.25 -8.73 22.54
CA ASP A 111 -2.48 -8.72 23.34
C ASP A 111 -2.89 -10.11 23.84
#